data_AF-A0AAU9JD86-F1
#
_entry.id   AF-A0AAU9JD86-F1
#
_cell.length_a   1.000
_cell.length_b   1.000
_cell.length_c   1.000
_cell.angle_alpha   90.00
_cell.angle_beta   90.00
_cell.angle_gamma   90.00
#
_symmetry.space_group_name_H-M   'P 1'
#
loop_
_entity.id
_entity.type
_entity.pdbx_description
1 polymer ?
#
loop_
_entity_poly.entity_id
_entity_poly.type
_entity_poly.pdbx_seq_one_letter_code
_entity_poly.pdbx_strand_id
1 'polypeptide(L)'
;MFCPFYFKISLFDKVARFILNIDEPQGTELRETKGPPRFTVKIDENLSSSNVKIDEQRIGQHRMTFLISGNGKALANSQLIQDKAYFEVKVIKPGNIGIGVSKNTKNHLNEGVGQDQESWGVLFTSRDGPSIYKVAQGTVIGCLFDQSDVPAMISFTKDDRPIDGAKVSGMKGSVVPAISVSGGAEIEVIFDSQLLEYNPPSGFSPIIFSQNFMF
;
A
#
# COMPACT_ATOMS: atom_id res chain seq x y z
N MET A 1 -54.24 1.64 -27.65
CA MET A 1 -53.84 0.81 -28.81
C MET A 1 -53.46 1.75 -29.95
N PHE A 2 -52.16 2.02 -30.15
CA PHE A 2 -51.61 2.69 -31.35
C PHE A 2 -50.10 2.40 -31.44
N CYS A 3 -49.57 2.29 -32.65
CA CYS A 3 -48.14 2.32 -33.04
C CYS A 3 -47.85 3.71 -33.66
N PRO A 4 -46.64 4.09 -34.18
CA PRO A 4 -45.49 3.31 -34.69
C PRO A 4 -44.24 3.49 -33.76
N PHE A 5 -42.93 3.45 -34.12
CA PHE A 5 -42.17 3.50 -35.38
C PHE A 5 -40.79 2.79 -35.26
N TYR A 6 -40.52 1.81 -36.15
CA TYR A 6 -39.26 1.36 -36.82
C TYR A 6 -37.86 1.36 -36.12
N PHE A 7 -36.76 0.86 -36.70
CA PHE A 7 -36.39 -0.41 -37.40
C PHE A 7 -34.96 -0.22 -38.00
N LYS A 8 -34.10 -1.25 -37.97
CA LYS A 8 -32.78 -1.35 -38.66
C LYS A 8 -31.71 -0.24 -38.40
N ILE A 9 -30.62 -0.65 -37.74
CA ILE A 9 -29.29 -0.06 -38.00
C ILE A 9 -28.94 -0.33 -39.47
N SER A 10 -28.57 0.71 -40.22
CA SER A 10 -28.48 0.65 -41.68
C SER A 10 -27.04 0.63 -42.19
N LEU A 11 -26.73 -0.29 -43.09
CA LEU A 11 -25.42 -0.41 -43.76
C LEU A 11 -25.06 0.84 -44.60
N PHE A 12 -26.05 1.67 -44.92
CA PHE A 12 -25.90 2.91 -45.69
C PHE A 12 -25.06 3.98 -44.98
N ASP A 13 -24.92 3.97 -43.65
CA ASP A 13 -24.21 5.02 -42.91
C ASP A 13 -22.74 5.15 -43.36
N LYS A 14 -22.05 4.03 -43.58
CA LYS A 14 -20.67 4.03 -44.12
C LYS A 14 -20.59 4.56 -45.57
N VAL A 15 -21.61 4.30 -46.38
CA VAL A 15 -21.66 4.76 -47.78
C VAL A 15 -21.94 6.27 -47.85
N ALA A 16 -22.83 6.78 -47.00
CA ALA A 16 -23.13 8.20 -46.89
C ALA A 16 -21.89 9.01 -46.49
N ARG A 17 -21.12 8.55 -45.50
CA ARG A 17 -19.87 9.21 -45.07
C ARG A 17 -18.81 9.26 -46.17
N PHE A 18 -18.66 8.19 -46.96
CA PHE A 18 -17.75 8.16 -48.11
C PHE A 18 -18.16 9.13 -49.23
N ILE A 19 -19.45 9.25 -49.52
CA ILE A 19 -19.98 10.18 -50.55
C ILE A 19 -19.88 11.65 -50.12
N LEU A 20 -20.04 11.93 -48.82
CA LEU A 20 -20.04 13.30 -48.29
C LEU A 20 -18.65 13.85 -47.94
N ASN A 21 -17.59 13.06 -48.09
CA ASN A 21 -16.20 13.43 -47.83
C ASN A 21 -15.99 14.15 -46.48
N ILE A 22 -16.64 13.62 -45.43
CA ILE A 22 -16.55 14.14 -44.07
C ILE A 22 -15.25 13.60 -43.46
N ASP A 23 -14.25 14.45 -43.31
CA ASP A 23 -13.02 14.11 -42.57
C ASP A 23 -13.35 13.65 -41.15
N GLU A 24 -12.70 12.58 -40.69
CA GLU A 24 -12.83 12.19 -39.29
C GLU A 24 -12.29 13.31 -38.39
N PRO A 25 -13.03 13.76 -37.37
CA PRO A 25 -12.51 14.73 -36.42
C PRO A 25 -11.31 14.07 -35.73
N GLN A 26 -10.09 14.57 -35.97
CA GLN A 26 -8.88 13.98 -35.44
C GLN A 26 -8.99 13.86 -33.93
N GLY A 27 -9.17 12.63 -33.45
CA GLY A 27 -9.24 12.35 -32.04
C GLY A 27 -7.95 12.79 -31.39
N THR A 28 -8.04 13.72 -30.44
CA THR A 28 -6.97 13.94 -29.48
C THR A 28 -6.81 12.64 -28.69
N GLU A 29 -5.96 11.74 -29.19
CA GLU A 29 -5.42 10.65 -28.39
C GLU A 29 -4.79 11.28 -27.15
N LEU A 30 -5.47 11.10 -26.01
CA LEU A 30 -4.90 11.39 -24.72
C LEU A 30 -3.68 10.49 -24.57
N ARG A 31 -2.49 11.05 -24.84
CA ARG A 31 -1.22 10.34 -24.73
C ARG A 31 -1.10 9.78 -23.31
N GLU A 32 -1.41 8.50 -23.15
CA GLU A 32 -1.19 7.78 -21.91
C GLU A 32 0.29 7.93 -21.53
N THR A 33 0.55 8.69 -20.46
CA THR A 33 1.91 9.05 -20.11
C THR A 33 2.60 7.81 -19.56
N LYS A 34 3.58 7.28 -20.30
CA LYS A 34 4.44 6.13 -19.92
C LYS A 34 5.37 6.40 -18.72
N GLY A 35 4.97 7.27 -17.80
CA GLY A 35 5.55 7.39 -16.47
C GLY A 35 4.90 6.41 -15.50
N PRO A 36 5.51 6.15 -14.32
CA PRO A 36 4.85 5.39 -13.26
C PRO A 36 3.57 6.12 -12.79
N PRO A 37 2.55 5.40 -12.29
CA PRO A 37 1.31 5.99 -11.82
C PRO A 37 1.57 6.98 -10.66
N ARG A 38 1.41 8.28 -10.95
CA ARG A 38 1.80 9.43 -10.10
C ARG A 38 1.06 9.51 -8.76
N PHE A 39 0.07 8.66 -8.54
CA PHE A 39 -0.84 8.66 -7.38
C PHE A 39 -0.90 7.25 -6.76
N THR A 40 0.25 6.69 -6.39
CA THR A 40 0.37 5.35 -5.78
C THR A 40 1.06 5.41 -4.43
N VAL A 41 0.59 4.59 -3.48
CA VAL A 41 1.26 4.36 -2.20
C VAL A 41 2.50 3.52 -2.46
N LYS A 42 3.65 4.01 -2.01
CA LYS A 42 4.97 3.40 -2.21
C LYS A 42 5.81 3.51 -0.95
N ILE A 43 6.82 2.66 -0.83
CA ILE A 43 7.96 2.97 0.04
C ILE A 43 8.75 4.12 -0.60
N ASP A 44 9.16 5.12 0.19
CA ASP A 44 9.98 6.24 -0.28
C ASP A 44 11.43 6.04 0.17
N GLU A 45 12.32 5.83 -0.79
CA GLU A 45 13.78 5.72 -0.60
C GLU A 45 14.35 6.95 0.13
N ASN A 46 13.77 8.14 -0.10
CA ASN A 46 14.21 9.38 0.55
C ASN A 46 13.82 9.42 2.04
N LEU A 47 12.83 8.62 2.45
CA LEU A 47 12.32 8.50 3.81
C LEU A 47 12.67 7.12 4.42
N SER A 48 13.77 6.54 3.94
CA SER A 48 14.29 5.24 4.38
C SER A 48 15.75 5.37 4.81
N SER A 49 16.21 4.51 5.72
CA SER A 49 17.64 4.48 6.09
C SER A 49 18.49 4.02 4.91
N SER A 50 19.68 4.60 4.75
CA SER A 50 20.66 4.21 3.74
C SER A 50 21.19 2.77 3.90
N ASN A 51 20.89 2.11 5.02
CA ASN A 51 21.20 0.71 5.27
C ASN A 51 20.04 -0.25 4.90
N VAL A 52 18.89 0.29 4.49
CA VAL A 52 17.76 -0.48 3.94
C VAL A 52 17.86 -0.49 2.41
N LYS A 53 17.65 -1.66 1.82
CA LYS A 53 17.52 -1.85 0.36
C LYS A 53 16.05 -2.05 0.03
N ILE A 54 15.60 -1.36 -1.02
CA ILE A 54 14.24 -1.43 -1.55
C ILE A 54 14.34 -1.79 -3.04
N ASP A 55 13.45 -2.64 -3.52
CA ASP A 55 13.33 -3.00 -4.94
C ASP A 55 11.84 -2.97 -5.34
N GLU A 56 11.51 -2.16 -6.35
CA GLU A 56 10.13 -1.93 -6.83
C GLU A 56 9.73 -3.00 -7.85
N GLN A 57 9.10 -4.07 -7.39
CA GLN A 57 8.61 -5.16 -8.23
C GLN A 57 7.28 -4.75 -8.89
N ARG A 58 7.29 -4.59 -10.23
CA ARG A 58 6.11 -4.17 -11.00
C ARG A 58 5.31 -5.35 -11.53
N ILE A 59 4.08 -5.48 -11.06
CA ILE A 59 3.17 -6.58 -11.40
C ILE A 59 2.18 -6.11 -12.46
N GLY A 60 2.65 -6.10 -13.72
CA GLY A 60 1.93 -5.53 -14.86
C GLY A 60 2.12 -4.02 -14.97
N GLN A 61 1.12 -3.31 -15.53
CA GLN A 61 1.25 -1.88 -15.86
C GLN A 61 1.12 -0.93 -14.65
N HIS A 62 0.30 -1.29 -13.66
CA HIS A 62 -0.19 -0.34 -12.64
C HIS A 62 0.00 -0.78 -11.19
N ARG A 63 0.37 -2.06 -10.94
CA ARG A 63 0.49 -2.63 -9.60
C ARG A 63 1.93 -2.86 -9.21
N MET A 64 2.24 -2.85 -7.92
CA MET A 64 3.59 -3.06 -7.42
C MET A 64 3.64 -3.59 -5.98
N THR A 65 4.70 -4.34 -5.70
CA THR A 65 5.14 -4.72 -4.35
C THR A 65 6.57 -4.20 -4.15
N PHE A 66 7.01 -4.15 -2.88
CA PHE A 66 8.33 -3.66 -2.51
C PHE A 66 9.09 -4.74 -1.77
N LEU A 67 10.17 -5.26 -2.37
CA LEU A 67 11.07 -6.17 -1.67
C LEU A 67 12.01 -5.32 -0.80
N ILE A 68 12.02 -5.56 0.51
CA ILE A 68 12.80 -4.79 1.49
C ILE A 68 13.75 -5.72 2.26
N SER A 69 15.00 -5.29 2.41
CA SER A 69 16.04 -6.01 3.17
C SER A 69 17.08 -5.06 3.77
N GLY A 70 17.96 -5.56 4.63
CA GLY A 70 19.07 -4.78 5.19
C GLY A 70 18.91 -4.48 6.68
N ASN A 71 19.16 -3.23 7.09
CA ASN A 71 19.06 -2.77 8.47
C ASN A 71 18.44 -1.36 8.56
N GLY A 72 17.43 -1.19 9.41
CA GLY A 72 16.79 0.10 9.69
C GLY A 72 15.32 0.16 9.24
N LYS A 73 14.79 1.38 9.17
CA LYS A 73 13.39 1.71 8.89
C LYS A 73 13.22 2.31 7.49
N ALA A 74 12.11 1.97 6.87
CA ALA A 74 11.62 2.51 5.61
C ALA A 74 10.18 3.01 5.81
N LEU A 75 9.88 4.20 5.29
CA LEU A 75 8.58 4.84 5.40
C LEU A 75 7.88 4.88 4.05
N ALA A 76 6.54 4.87 4.06
CA ALA A 76 5.76 5.08 2.85
C ALA A 76 5.55 6.57 2.53
N ASN A 77 5.33 6.85 1.24
CA ASN A 77 5.15 8.19 0.68
C ASN A 77 3.80 8.86 0.98
N SER A 78 2.86 8.15 1.61
CA SER A 78 1.48 8.58 1.82
C SER A 78 1.12 8.64 3.30
N GLN A 79 0.47 9.72 3.71
CA GLN A 79 -0.15 9.83 5.02
C GLN A 79 -1.37 8.90 5.10
N LEU A 80 -1.62 8.33 6.29
CA LEU A 80 -2.88 7.69 6.59
C LEU A 80 -3.92 8.77 6.91
N ILE A 81 -4.86 8.96 5.99
CA ILE A 81 -5.98 9.91 6.12
C ILE A 81 -7.35 9.21 6.26
N GLN A 82 -7.41 7.91 6.00
CA GLN A 82 -8.61 7.09 6.13
C GLN A 82 -8.84 6.70 7.60
N ASP A 83 -10.11 6.62 8.00
CA ASP A 83 -10.49 6.19 9.36
C ASP A 83 -10.04 4.76 9.68
N LYS A 84 -10.00 3.88 8.66
CA LYS A 84 -9.51 2.50 8.76
C LYS A 84 -8.73 2.11 7.50
N ALA A 85 -7.47 1.74 7.68
CA ALA A 85 -6.54 1.42 6.58
C ALA A 85 -5.82 0.08 6.80
N TYR A 86 -5.54 -0.64 5.72
CA TYR A 86 -4.94 -1.98 5.69
C TYR A 86 -3.79 -2.06 4.69
N PHE A 87 -2.71 -2.74 5.07
CA PHE A 87 -1.64 -3.18 4.17
C PHE A 87 -1.01 -4.48 4.67
N GLU A 88 -0.29 -5.17 3.80
CA GLU A 88 0.34 -6.46 4.12
C GLU A 88 1.87 -6.43 4.04
N VAL A 89 2.49 -7.25 4.88
CA VAL A 89 3.93 -7.56 4.85
C VAL A 89 4.09 -9.07 4.85
N LYS A 90 4.59 -9.61 3.75
CA LYS A 90 4.87 -11.03 3.57
C LYS A 90 6.35 -11.33 3.86
N VAL A 91 6.60 -12.37 4.63
CA VAL A 91 7.94 -12.76 5.06
C VAL A 91 8.60 -13.65 4.01
N ILE A 92 9.51 -13.08 3.21
CA ILE A 92 10.33 -13.86 2.26
C ILE A 92 11.41 -14.64 3.01
N LYS A 93 11.99 -14.05 4.06
CA LYS A 93 12.98 -14.64 4.95
C LYS A 93 12.85 -14.07 6.36
N PRO A 94 12.64 -14.91 7.39
CA PRO A 94 12.44 -14.43 8.76
C PRO A 94 13.73 -13.89 9.37
N GLY A 95 13.63 -12.75 10.04
CA GLY A 95 14.69 -12.13 10.84
C GLY A 95 14.05 -11.29 11.94
N ASN A 96 14.40 -10.01 12.05
CA ASN A 96 13.67 -9.02 12.85
C ASN A 96 12.89 -8.08 11.92
N ILE A 97 11.57 -7.97 12.09
CA ILE A 97 10.67 -7.22 11.21
C ILE A 97 9.72 -6.37 12.07
N GLY A 98 9.95 -5.07 12.20
CA GLY A 98 9.03 -4.17 12.91
C GLY A 98 8.03 -3.53 11.95
N ILE A 99 6.73 -3.61 12.21
CA ILE A 99 5.66 -3.12 11.32
C ILE A 99 4.71 -2.21 12.10
N GLY A 100 4.26 -1.12 11.47
CA GLY A 100 3.25 -0.22 12.00
C GLY A 100 3.23 1.09 11.24
N VAL A 101 3.30 2.20 11.96
CA VAL A 101 3.28 3.57 11.42
C VAL A 101 4.36 4.44 12.07
N SER A 102 4.67 5.57 11.45
CA SER A 102 5.62 6.57 11.96
C SER A 102 5.19 7.97 11.59
N LYS A 103 5.61 8.97 12.37
CA LYS A 103 5.69 10.34 11.84
C LYS A 103 6.67 10.37 10.66
N ASN A 104 6.40 11.24 9.70
CA ASN A 104 7.20 11.37 8.49
C ASN A 104 8.42 12.28 8.76
N THR A 105 9.49 11.72 9.34
CA THR A 105 10.77 12.41 9.57
C THR A 105 11.95 11.50 9.29
N LYS A 106 13.14 12.07 9.05
CA LYS A 106 14.37 11.30 8.80
C LYS A 106 15.17 10.97 10.07
N ASN A 107 14.80 11.50 11.22
CA ASN A 107 15.67 11.54 12.41
C ASN A 107 15.78 10.19 13.15
N HIS A 108 14.87 9.26 12.89
CA HIS A 108 14.70 7.98 13.59
C HIS A 108 14.72 6.78 12.62
N LEU A 109 15.32 6.94 11.43
CA LEU A 109 15.31 5.93 10.38
C LEU A 109 16.24 4.73 10.66
N ASN A 110 17.18 4.86 11.59
CA ASN A 110 18.05 3.74 11.99
C ASN A 110 17.46 2.89 13.13
N GLU A 111 16.40 3.37 13.80
CA GLU A 111 15.72 2.65 14.89
C GLU A 111 14.65 1.68 14.33
N GLY A 112 14.29 0.66 15.11
CA GLY A 112 13.13 -0.18 14.79
C GLY A 112 11.80 0.58 14.86
N VAL A 113 10.77 0.11 14.16
CA VAL A 113 9.40 0.63 14.30
C VAL A 113 8.86 0.26 15.68
N GLY A 114 8.37 1.25 16.43
CA GLY A 114 7.94 1.06 17.82
C GLY A 114 9.09 0.98 18.84
N GLN A 115 10.31 1.35 18.45
CA GLN A 115 11.49 1.41 19.33
C GLN A 115 11.99 2.85 19.60
N ASP A 116 11.25 3.85 19.12
CA ASP A 116 11.52 5.28 19.29
C ASP A 116 10.24 6.04 19.73
N GLN A 117 10.31 7.37 19.82
CA GLN A 117 9.18 8.23 20.23
C GLN A 117 8.31 8.72 19.05
N GLU A 118 8.67 8.33 17.83
CA GLU A 118 8.13 8.87 16.58
C GLU A 118 7.35 7.81 15.78
N SER A 119 7.46 6.53 16.16
CA SER A 119 6.84 5.39 15.49
C SER A 119 6.15 4.43 16.47
N TRP A 120 5.09 3.79 15.98
CA TRP A 120 4.24 2.89 16.74
C TRP A 120 4.03 1.60 15.93
N GLY A 121 4.24 0.45 16.56
CA GLY A 121 4.13 -0.83 15.86
C GLY A 121 4.64 -2.00 16.68
N VAL A 122 4.66 -3.17 16.06
CA VAL A 122 5.04 -4.44 16.70
C VAL A 122 6.25 -5.03 16.00
N LEU A 123 7.20 -5.52 16.79
CA LEU A 123 8.33 -6.32 16.30
C LEU A 123 7.90 -7.79 16.14
N PHE A 124 8.00 -8.30 14.94
CA PHE A 124 7.86 -9.71 14.57
C PHE A 124 9.25 -10.34 14.40
N THR A 125 9.42 -11.60 14.82
CA THR A 125 10.73 -12.26 14.79
C THR A 125 10.67 -13.72 14.35
N SER A 126 11.81 -14.24 13.90
CA SER A 126 12.04 -15.68 13.77
C SER A 126 11.82 -16.42 15.11
N ARG A 127 11.72 -17.76 15.06
CA ARG A 127 11.50 -18.63 16.23
C ARG A 127 12.37 -18.25 17.43
N ASP A 128 13.65 -17.99 17.19
CA ASP A 128 14.67 -17.81 18.22
C ASP A 128 14.98 -16.32 18.51
N GLY A 129 14.32 -15.39 17.82
CA GLY A 129 14.46 -13.94 18.03
C GLY A 129 13.77 -13.41 19.31
N PRO A 130 13.95 -12.12 19.64
CA PRO A 130 13.56 -11.55 20.93
C PRO A 130 12.04 -11.31 21.14
N SER A 131 11.21 -11.29 20.09
CA SER A 131 9.78 -11.00 20.25
C SER A 131 8.94 -12.27 20.45
N ILE A 132 7.85 -12.14 21.21
CA ILE A 132 6.81 -13.19 21.34
C ILE A 132 6.05 -13.43 20.02
N TYR A 133 6.02 -12.44 19.11
CA TYR A 133 5.31 -12.55 17.85
C TYR A 133 6.18 -13.27 16.80
N LYS A 134 5.92 -14.57 16.64
CA LYS A 134 6.72 -15.49 15.83
C LYS A 134 6.23 -15.65 14.40
N VAL A 135 7.14 -15.48 13.44
CA VAL A 135 6.89 -15.59 12.00
C VAL A 135 7.88 -16.53 11.31
N ALA A 136 7.48 -17.08 10.18
CA ALA A 136 8.29 -17.96 9.34
C ALA A 136 8.28 -17.45 7.89
N GLN A 137 9.10 -18.04 7.02
CA GLN A 137 8.97 -17.81 5.57
C GLN A 137 7.56 -18.16 5.10
N GLY A 138 6.97 -17.31 4.26
CA GLY A 138 5.61 -17.44 3.77
C GLY A 138 4.51 -16.92 4.71
N THR A 139 4.83 -16.52 5.94
CA THR A 139 3.86 -15.81 6.81
C THR A 139 3.50 -14.46 6.21
N VAL A 140 2.21 -14.11 6.20
CA VAL A 140 1.72 -12.77 5.88
C VAL A 140 1.24 -12.09 7.15
N ILE A 141 1.63 -10.83 7.33
CA ILE A 141 1.23 -9.98 8.46
C ILE A 141 0.40 -8.83 7.88
N GLY A 142 -0.88 -8.80 8.19
CA GLY A 142 -1.74 -7.66 7.88
C GLY A 142 -1.62 -6.61 8.98
N CYS A 143 -1.44 -5.34 8.61
CA CYS A 143 -1.38 -4.20 9.53
C CYS A 143 -2.67 -3.38 9.40
N LEU A 144 -3.44 -3.31 10.49
CA LEU A 144 -4.73 -2.64 10.59
C LEU A 144 -4.54 -1.32 11.35
N PHE A 145 -4.57 -0.19 10.66
CA PHE A 145 -4.60 1.15 11.26
C PHE A 145 -6.05 1.61 11.45
N ASP A 146 -6.39 2.06 12.64
CA ASP A 146 -7.73 2.49 13.02
C ASP A 146 -7.68 3.80 13.81
N GLN A 147 -8.25 4.87 13.24
CA GLN A 147 -8.40 6.18 13.88
C GLN A 147 -9.88 6.58 14.06
N SER A 148 -10.84 5.67 13.85
CA SER A 148 -12.28 5.99 13.99
C SER A 148 -12.73 6.09 15.45
N ASP A 149 -11.85 5.81 16.40
CA ASP A 149 -12.08 5.84 17.85
C ASP A 149 -10.81 6.38 18.55
N VAL A 150 -10.95 6.82 19.80
CA VAL A 150 -9.91 7.55 20.54
C VAL A 150 -9.54 6.81 21.83
N PRO A 151 -8.27 6.41 22.04
CA PRO A 151 -7.11 6.69 21.19
C PRO A 151 -7.04 5.79 19.95
N ALA A 152 -6.59 6.37 18.83
CA ALA A 152 -6.30 5.64 17.60
C ALA A 152 -5.34 4.47 17.86
N MET A 153 -5.58 3.36 17.16
CA MET A 153 -4.98 2.04 17.39
C MET A 153 -4.39 1.45 16.11
N ILE A 154 -3.32 0.67 16.26
CA ILE A 154 -2.80 -0.27 15.28
C ILE A 154 -3.02 -1.67 15.84
N SER A 155 -3.46 -2.61 15.00
CA SER A 155 -3.54 -4.03 15.34
C SER A 155 -3.08 -4.89 14.16
N PHE A 156 -2.85 -6.18 14.38
CA PHE A 156 -2.24 -7.05 13.38
C PHE A 156 -3.01 -8.35 13.19
N THR A 157 -3.06 -8.81 11.94
CA THR A 157 -3.39 -10.20 11.58
C THR A 157 -2.12 -10.96 11.19
N LYS A 158 -2.13 -12.27 11.38
CA LYS A 158 -1.16 -13.22 10.83
C LYS A 158 -1.94 -14.31 10.10
N ASP A 159 -1.64 -14.53 8.83
CA ASP A 159 -2.22 -15.62 8.03
C ASP A 159 -3.78 -15.62 8.14
N ASP A 160 -4.39 -14.46 7.86
CA ASP A 160 -5.82 -14.07 8.03
C ASP A 160 -6.37 -14.01 9.48
N ARG A 161 -5.57 -14.28 10.51
CA ARG A 161 -6.06 -14.40 11.90
C ARG A 161 -5.61 -13.24 12.78
N PRO A 162 -6.52 -12.56 13.52
CA PRO A 162 -6.12 -11.54 14.49
C PRO A 162 -5.11 -12.06 15.50
N ILE A 163 -4.10 -11.25 15.82
CA ILE A 163 -3.06 -11.59 16.78
C ILE A 163 -3.40 -10.96 18.13
N ASP A 164 -3.72 -11.79 19.12
CA ASP A 164 -4.01 -11.32 20.48
C ASP A 164 -2.80 -10.61 21.11
N GLY A 165 -3.08 -9.52 21.81
CA GLY A 165 -2.06 -8.65 22.42
C GLY A 165 -1.25 -7.79 21.44
N ALA A 166 -1.19 -8.11 20.15
CA ALA A 166 -0.46 -7.32 19.15
C ALA A 166 -1.27 -6.06 18.78
N LYS A 167 -1.34 -5.10 19.70
CA LYS A 167 -2.07 -3.84 19.57
C LYS A 167 -1.26 -2.70 20.17
N VAL A 168 -1.21 -1.57 19.49
CA VAL A 168 -0.51 -0.35 19.93
C VAL A 168 -1.47 0.82 19.77
N SER A 169 -1.54 1.73 20.73
CA SER A 169 -2.44 2.89 20.66
C SER A 169 -1.78 4.15 21.24
N GLY A 170 -2.47 5.28 21.13
CA GLY A 170 -1.98 6.57 21.64
C GLY A 170 -0.97 7.25 20.71
N MET A 171 -0.94 6.84 19.43
CA MET A 171 -0.24 7.55 18.35
C MET A 171 -0.81 8.95 18.13
N LYS A 172 0.05 9.90 17.70
CA LYS A 172 -0.26 11.34 17.72
C LYS A 172 0.12 12.04 16.42
N GLY A 173 -0.85 12.71 15.82
CA GLY A 173 -0.67 13.54 14.62
C GLY A 173 -0.65 12.73 13.32
N SER A 174 -0.15 13.35 12.26
CA SER A 174 0.05 12.72 10.94
C SER A 174 1.05 11.57 11.04
N VAL A 175 0.67 10.42 10.48
CA VAL A 175 1.53 9.23 10.38
C VAL A 175 1.46 8.61 8.98
N VAL A 176 2.55 7.95 8.58
CA VAL A 176 2.70 7.15 7.37
C VAL A 176 2.97 5.68 7.75
N PRO A 177 2.64 4.70 6.89
CA PRO A 177 3.10 3.32 7.06
C PRO A 177 4.61 3.24 7.27
N ALA A 178 5.03 2.40 8.21
CA ALA A 178 6.42 2.24 8.58
C ALA A 178 6.77 0.76 8.74
N ILE A 179 7.87 0.35 8.11
CA ILE A 179 8.40 -1.00 8.23
C ILE A 179 9.89 -0.89 8.57
N SER A 180 10.41 -1.81 9.36
CA SER A 180 11.83 -1.91 9.68
C SER A 180 12.30 -3.35 9.59
N VAL A 181 13.52 -3.53 9.09
CA VAL A 181 14.16 -4.83 8.91
C VAL A 181 15.51 -4.84 9.61
N SER A 182 15.87 -5.96 10.23
CA SER A 182 17.24 -6.26 10.66
C SER A 182 17.42 -7.77 10.85
N GLY A 183 18.61 -8.21 11.29
CA GLY A 183 18.89 -9.63 11.51
C GLY A 183 18.85 -10.50 10.23
N GLY A 184 19.04 -9.90 9.06
CA GLY A 184 18.99 -10.59 7.77
C GLY A 184 17.57 -10.90 7.27
N ALA A 185 16.54 -10.22 7.78
CA ALA A 185 15.18 -10.30 7.26
C ALA A 185 15.09 -9.81 5.81
N GLU A 186 14.25 -10.48 5.03
CA GLU A 186 13.83 -10.07 3.69
C GLU A 186 12.30 -10.21 3.62
N ILE A 187 11.61 -9.18 3.12
CA ILE A 187 10.14 -9.08 3.14
C ILE A 187 9.62 -8.51 1.82
N GLU A 188 8.34 -8.74 1.55
CA GLU A 188 7.58 -8.12 0.48
C GLU A 188 6.46 -7.28 1.11
N VAL A 189 6.42 -5.97 0.82
CA VAL A 189 5.37 -5.05 1.31
C VAL A 189 4.36 -4.77 0.20
N ILE A 190 3.08 -4.87 0.54
CA ILE A 190 1.96 -4.86 -0.40
C ILE A 190 0.95 -3.79 0.01
N PHE A 191 0.79 -2.77 -0.84
CA PHE A 191 -0.23 -1.72 -0.72
C PHE A 191 -1.34 -1.83 -1.77
N ASP A 192 -1.10 -2.55 -2.88
CA ASP A 192 -2.05 -2.68 -3.98
C ASP A 192 -3.20 -3.62 -3.62
N SER A 193 -4.43 -3.14 -3.76
CA SER A 193 -5.66 -3.84 -3.37
C SER A 193 -5.92 -5.16 -4.11
N GLN A 194 -5.24 -5.39 -5.22
CA GLN A 194 -5.38 -6.61 -6.05
C GLN A 194 -4.17 -7.54 -5.94
N LEU A 195 -3.19 -7.22 -5.09
CA LEU A 195 -2.03 -8.04 -4.77
C LEU A 195 -2.00 -8.55 -3.32
N LEU A 196 -2.92 -8.09 -2.46
CA LEU A 196 -3.09 -8.62 -1.09
C LEU A 196 -3.43 -10.11 -1.14
N GLU A 197 -2.83 -10.91 -0.26
CA GLU A 197 -3.14 -12.34 -0.14
C GLU A 197 -4.43 -12.58 0.65
N TYR A 198 -4.79 -11.66 1.55
CA TYR A 198 -6.03 -11.72 2.32
C TYR A 198 -6.91 -10.49 2.10
N ASN A 199 -8.22 -10.67 2.30
CA ASN A 199 -9.17 -9.57 2.20
C ASN A 199 -9.02 -8.67 3.43
N PRO A 200 -9.01 -7.33 3.29
CA PRO A 200 -9.07 -6.41 4.42
C PRO A 200 -10.22 -6.77 5.38
N PRO A 201 -9.96 -6.95 6.69
CA PRO A 201 -11.01 -7.28 7.65
C PRO A 201 -12.14 -6.22 7.70
N SER A 202 -13.34 -6.63 8.14
CA SER A 202 -14.56 -5.83 8.03
C SER A 202 -14.40 -4.37 8.50
N GLY A 203 -14.66 -3.42 7.60
CA GLY A 203 -14.55 -1.99 7.84
C GLY A 203 -13.19 -1.38 7.48
N PHE A 204 -12.14 -2.19 7.30
CA PHE A 204 -10.85 -1.74 6.81
C PHE A 204 -10.82 -1.73 5.28
N SER A 205 -9.93 -0.91 4.72
CA SER A 205 -9.74 -0.79 3.27
C SER A 205 -8.25 -0.62 2.95
N PRO A 206 -7.77 -0.98 1.74
CA PRO A 206 -6.39 -0.75 1.34
C PRO A 206 -6.04 0.74 1.38
N ILE A 207 -4.76 1.07 1.57
CA ILE A 207 -4.33 2.47 1.69
C ILE A 207 -4.59 3.23 0.38
N ILE A 208 -5.34 4.32 0.48
CA ILE A 208 -5.57 5.28 -0.60
C ILE A 208 -4.45 6.33 -0.55
N PHE A 209 -3.84 6.61 -1.69
CA PHE A 209 -2.78 7.61 -1.79
C PHE A 209 -3.31 9.03 -1.56
N SER A 210 -2.75 9.73 -0.56
CA SER A 210 -3.07 11.11 -0.21
C SER A 210 -2.04 12.08 -0.80
N GLN A 211 -2.50 13.10 -1.54
CA GLN A 211 -1.68 14.29 -1.78
C GLN A 211 -2.02 15.38 -0.77
N ASN A 212 -1.04 15.75 0.05
CA ASN A 212 -1.12 16.97 0.84
C ASN A 212 -0.94 18.17 -0.08
N PHE A 213 -2.06 18.78 -0.49
CA PHE A 213 -2.08 20.08 -1.16
C PHE A 213 -1.60 21.15 -0.18
N MET A 214 -0.30 21.46 -0.21
CA MET A 214 0.21 22.72 0.34
C MET A 214 -0.21 23.85 -0.60
N PHE A 215 -1.00 24.77 -0.06
CA PHE A 215 -1.35 26.07 -0.65
C PHE A 215 -0.41 27.15 -0.09
#